data_AF-A0A415V7G6-F1
#
_entry.id   AF-A0A415V7G6-F1
#
_cell.length_a   1.000
_cell.length_b   1.000
_cell.length_c   1.000
_cell.angle_alpha   90.00
_cell.angle_beta   90.00
_cell.angle_gamma   90.00
#
_symmetry.space_group_name_H-M   'P 1'
#
loop_
_entity.id
_entity.type
_entity.pdbx_description
1 polymer ?
#
loop_
_entity_poly.entity_id
_entity_poly.type
_entity_poly.pdbx_seq_one_letter_code
_entity_poly.pdbx_strand_id
1 'polypeptide(L)'
;MLKGCCPRAVAILEEAEPDALAYHDFPLSHRKRLRITNVQEQTNREIKCRSRVVQAFPSTASLMRLAGSVMSEQDEAWQESRCLFGGKDERALRRGSHVRDRRDGRLGAAGSGARKIIESGLELTDRIEAA
;
A
#
# COMPACT_ATOMS: atom_id res chain seq x y z
N MET A 1 23.66 -13.89 17.60
CA MET A 1 24.43 -13.58 16.37
C MET A 1 24.01 -12.27 15.71
N LEU A 2 22.72 -12.01 15.44
CA LEU A 2 22.27 -10.74 14.82
C LEU A 2 22.55 -9.47 15.65
N LYS A 3 22.47 -9.56 16.99
CA LYS A 3 22.78 -8.44 17.92
C LYS A 3 24.21 -7.90 17.80
N GLY A 4 25.17 -8.71 17.34
CA GLY A 4 26.56 -8.28 17.17
C GLY A 4 26.86 -7.64 15.81
N CYS A 5 26.04 -7.90 14.78
CA CYS A 5 26.28 -7.42 13.42
C CYS A 5 25.47 -6.14 13.12
N CYS A 6 24.18 -6.13 13.47
CA CYS A 6 23.26 -5.04 13.13
C CYS A 6 22.36 -4.68 14.32
N PRO A 7 22.89 -4.01 15.37
CA PRO A 7 22.13 -3.76 16.60
C PRO A 7 20.89 -2.91 16.36
N ARG A 8 20.95 -1.92 15.45
CA ARG A 8 19.81 -1.07 15.10
C ARG A 8 18.67 -1.85 14.42
N ALA A 9 19.00 -2.77 13.52
CA ALA A 9 17.99 -3.58 12.84
C ALA A 9 17.27 -4.52 13.82
N VAL A 10 18.00 -5.05 14.81
CA VAL A 10 17.39 -5.85 15.88
C VAL A 10 16.45 -5.02 16.73
N ALA A 11 16.85 -3.80 17.13
CA ALA A 11 15.98 -2.92 17.91
C ALA A 11 14.66 -2.61 17.19
N ILE A 12 14.73 -2.30 15.88
CA ILE A 12 13.52 -2.06 15.06
C ILE A 12 12.64 -3.30 14.99
N LEU A 13 13.23 -4.49 14.84
CA LEU A 13 12.47 -5.74 14.77
C LEU A 13 11.81 -6.07 16.12
N GLU A 14 12.52 -5.86 17.23
CA GLU A 14 11.99 -6.06 18.59
C GLU A 14 10.84 -5.08 18.88
N GLU A 15 10.95 -3.82 18.45
CA GLU A 15 9.88 -2.82 18.57
C GLU A 15 8.65 -3.16 17.70
N ALA A 16 8.87 -3.63 16.47
CA ALA A 16 7.81 -3.95 15.52
C ALA A 16 7.21 -5.35 15.68
N GLU A 17 7.70 -6.17 16.62
CA GLU A 17 7.22 -7.53 16.87
C GLU A 17 5.68 -7.67 16.94
N PRO A 18 4.94 -6.87 17.74
CA PRO A 18 3.49 -7.02 17.84
C PRO A 18 2.77 -6.81 16.51
N ASP A 19 3.20 -5.82 15.72
CA ASP A 19 2.61 -5.53 14.41
C ASP A 19 3.00 -6.58 13.37
N ALA A 20 4.25 -7.03 13.39
CA ALA A 20 4.77 -8.03 12.47
C ALA A 20 4.11 -9.41 12.67
N LEU A 21 3.67 -9.73 13.88
CA LEU A 21 3.03 -11.00 14.22
C LEU A 21 1.49 -10.94 14.26
N ALA A 22 0.87 -9.77 14.10
CA ALA A 22 -0.59 -9.60 14.13
C ALA A 22 -1.35 -10.53 13.14
N TYR A 23 -0.71 -10.93 12.02
CA TYR A 23 -1.33 -11.86 11.07
C TYR A 23 -1.58 -13.27 11.64
N HIS A 24 -0.98 -13.64 12.77
CA HIS A 24 -1.21 -14.92 13.44
C HIS A 24 -2.62 -15.04 14.02
N ASP A 25 -3.31 -13.94 14.27
CA ASP A 25 -4.70 -13.93 14.77
C ASP A 25 -5.70 -14.43 13.71
N PHE A 26 -5.27 -14.50 12.45
CA PHE A 26 -6.10 -14.99 11.34
C PHE A 26 -5.97 -16.51 11.14
N PRO A 27 -7.02 -17.15 10.57
CA PRO A 27 -6.97 -18.56 10.18
C PRO A 27 -5.76 -18.91 9.30
N LEU A 28 -5.26 -20.14 9.45
CA LEU A 28 -4.09 -20.64 8.70
C LEU A 28 -4.20 -20.46 7.18
N SER A 29 -5.41 -20.58 6.63
CA SER A 29 -5.70 -20.36 5.20
C SER A 29 -5.33 -18.95 4.72
N HIS A 30 -5.43 -17.93 5.59
CA HIS A 30 -5.16 -16.54 5.27
C HIS A 30 -3.71 -16.13 5.51
N ARG A 31 -3.02 -16.77 6.46
CA ARG A 31 -1.67 -16.37 6.89
C ARG A 31 -0.66 -16.30 5.75
N LYS A 32 -0.71 -17.25 4.81
CA LYS A 32 0.19 -17.26 3.64
C LYS A 32 0.04 -15.99 2.81
N ARG A 33 -1.17 -15.45 2.66
CA ARG A 33 -1.42 -14.23 1.88
C ARG A 33 -1.07 -12.98 2.68
N LEU A 34 -1.45 -12.93 3.96
CA LEU A 34 -1.24 -11.76 4.82
C LEU A 34 0.23 -11.49 5.13
N ARG A 35 1.06 -12.54 5.29
CA ARG A 35 2.49 -12.38 5.56
C ARG A 35 3.28 -11.83 4.37
N ILE A 36 2.72 -11.90 3.17
CA ILE A 36 3.44 -11.60 1.93
C ILE A 36 3.14 -10.17 1.49
N THR A 37 4.17 -9.37 1.24
CA THR A 37 4.05 -7.99 0.76
C THR A 37 4.11 -7.86 -0.77
N ASN A 38 4.07 -8.98 -1.52
CA ASN A 38 4.28 -9.00 -2.97
C ASN A 38 3.42 -7.98 -3.74
N VAL A 39 2.17 -7.79 -3.33
CA VAL A 39 1.26 -6.83 -3.97
C VAL A 39 1.78 -5.40 -3.81
N GLN A 40 2.14 -5.02 -2.59
CA GLN A 40 2.73 -3.72 -2.29
C GLN A 40 4.08 -3.54 -3.00
N GLU A 41 4.95 -4.56 -2.97
CA GLU A 41 6.26 -4.51 -3.62
C GLU A 41 6.14 -4.38 -5.14
N GLN A 42 5.20 -5.09 -5.77
CA GLN A 42 4.95 -4.99 -7.21
C GLN A 42 4.48 -3.59 -7.59
N THR A 43 3.51 -3.04 -6.86
CA THR A 43 3.00 -1.68 -7.10
C THR A 43 4.09 -0.63 -6.86
N ASN A 44 4.87 -0.75 -5.79
CA ASN A 44 5.98 0.16 -5.49
C ASN A 44 7.07 0.09 -6.57
N ARG A 45 7.37 -1.11 -7.07
CA ARG A 45 8.31 -1.31 -8.17
C ARG A 45 7.82 -0.61 -9.42
N GLU A 46 6.54 -0.73 -9.77
CA GLU A 46 5.99 -0.11 -10.96
C GLU A 46 6.04 1.43 -10.89
N ILE A 47 5.66 2.01 -9.74
CA ILE A 47 5.79 3.45 -9.50
C ILE A 47 7.25 3.89 -9.65
N LYS A 48 8.21 3.16 -9.06
CA LYS A 48 9.65 3.46 -9.18
C LYS A 48 10.14 3.37 -10.63
N CYS A 49 9.71 2.37 -11.38
CA CYS A 49 10.07 2.21 -12.79
C CYS A 49 9.56 3.37 -13.64
N ARG A 50 8.28 3.75 -13.52
CA ARG A 50 7.69 4.83 -14.33
C ARG A 50 8.18 6.21 -13.92
N SER A 51 8.35 6.45 -12.62
CA SER A 51 8.92 7.72 -12.14
C SER A 51 10.37 7.92 -12.60
N ARG A 52 11.16 6.85 -12.69
CA ARG A 52 12.54 6.92 -13.21
C ARG A 52 12.61 7.44 -14.65
N VAL A 53 11.60 7.18 -15.48
CA VAL A 53 11.53 7.70 -16.86
C VAL A 53 11.26 9.21 -16.87
N VAL A 54 10.43 9.69 -15.96
CA VAL A 54 10.05 11.11 -15.87
C VAL A 54 11.18 11.98 -15.30
N GLN A 55 12.08 11.39 -14.48
CA GLN A 55 13.22 12.03 -13.80
C GLN A 55 12.83 13.13 -12.79
N ALA A 56 12.11 14.18 -13.23
CA ALA A 56 11.62 15.26 -12.39
C ALA A 56 10.17 15.62 -12.75
N PHE A 57 9.33 15.80 -11.74
CA PHE A 57 7.93 16.15 -11.95
C PHE A 57 7.74 17.67 -11.93
N PRO A 58 6.95 18.23 -12.87
CA PRO A 58 6.70 19.68 -12.91
C PRO A 58 5.73 20.16 -11.81
N SER A 59 5.02 19.24 -11.14
CA SER A 59 4.15 19.53 -10.00
C SER A 59 3.80 18.24 -9.25
N THR A 60 3.38 18.37 -7.99
CA THR A 60 2.84 17.25 -7.20
C THR A 60 1.61 16.63 -7.86
N ALA A 61 0.78 17.43 -8.54
CA ALA A 61 -0.39 16.91 -9.27
C ALA A 61 0.02 15.95 -10.40
N SER A 62 1.13 16.22 -11.10
CA SER A 62 1.64 15.31 -12.14
C SER A 62 2.16 13.99 -11.56
N LEU A 63 2.82 14.03 -10.40
CA LEU A 63 3.20 12.81 -9.66
C LEU A 63 1.96 12.00 -9.25
N MET A 64 0.94 12.66 -8.68
CA MET A 64 -0.30 12.00 -8.28
C MET A 64 -1.01 11.34 -9.47
N ARG A 65 -1.00 11.94 -10.66
CA ARG A 65 -1.58 11.34 -11.87
C ARG A 65 -0.85 10.05 -12.28
N LEU A 66 0.48 10.03 -12.23
CA LEU A 66 1.26 8.83 -12.53
C LEU A 66 1.00 7.72 -11.51
N ALA A 67 1.05 8.04 -10.22
CA ALA A 67 0.74 7.09 -9.17
C ALA A 67 -0.71 6.57 -9.30
N GLY A 68 -1.66 7.47 -9.60
CA GLY A 68 -3.06 7.13 -9.84
C GLY A 68 -3.26 6.19 -11.02
N SER A 69 -2.60 6.42 -12.15
CA SER A 69 -2.62 5.52 -13.32
C SER A 69 -2.13 4.12 -12.95
N VAL A 70 -1.02 4.00 -12.22
CA VAL A 70 -0.52 2.69 -11.76
C VAL A 70 -1.53 2.00 -10.85
N MET A 71 -2.19 2.74 -9.95
CA MET A 71 -3.22 2.15 -9.08
C MET A 71 -4.44 1.67 -9.87
N SER A 72 -4.89 2.44 -10.85
CA SER A 72 -6.01 2.04 -11.72
C SER A 72 -5.70 0.76 -12.50
N GLU A 73 -4.51 0.67 -13.09
CA GLU A 73 -4.09 -0.53 -13.82
C GLU A 73 -3.97 -1.77 -12.91
N GLN A 74 -3.50 -1.58 -11.66
CA GLN A 74 -3.45 -2.68 -10.70
C GLN A 74 -4.84 -3.11 -10.24
N ASP A 75 -5.77 -2.16 -10.04
CA ASP A 75 -7.16 -2.48 -9.70
C ASP A 75 -7.82 -3.28 -10.84
N GLU A 76 -7.65 -2.86 -12.10
CA GLU A 76 -8.14 -3.59 -13.27
C GLU A 76 -7.59 -5.04 -13.30
N ALA A 77 -6.27 -5.21 -13.14
CA ALA A 77 -5.63 -6.52 -13.09
C ALA A 77 -6.16 -7.40 -11.94
N TRP A 78 -6.53 -6.80 -10.79
CA TRP A 78 -7.14 -7.51 -9.67
C TRP A 78 -8.61 -7.83 -9.88
N GLN A 79 -9.37 -7.03 -10.63
CA GLN A 79 -10.74 -7.39 -10.99
C GLN A 79 -10.77 -8.61 -11.91
N GLU A 80 -9.81 -8.69 -12.83
CA GLU A 80 -9.65 -9.83 -13.75
C GLU A 80 -9.18 -11.08 -13.01
N SER A 81 -8.26 -10.92 -12.06
CA SER A 81 -7.71 -11.99 -11.25
C SER A 81 -8.53 -12.16 -9.97
N ARG A 82 -9.47 -13.14 -9.91
CA ARG A 82 -10.33 -13.50 -8.73
C ARG A 82 -9.58 -13.91 -7.43
N CYS A 83 -8.48 -13.26 -7.09
CA CYS A 83 -7.37 -13.86 -6.36
C CYS A 83 -7.36 -13.56 -4.86
N LEU A 84 -8.21 -12.66 -4.35
CA LEU A 84 -8.14 -12.33 -2.93
C LEU A 84 -9.01 -13.25 -2.06
N PHE A 85 -10.15 -13.74 -2.57
CA PHE A 85 -11.08 -14.57 -1.81
C PHE A 85 -11.78 -15.65 -2.64
N GLY A 86 -11.07 -16.37 -3.51
CA GLY A 86 -11.63 -17.56 -4.17
C GLY A 86 -11.93 -18.68 -3.15
N GLY A 87 -13.19 -18.78 -2.71
CA GLY A 87 -13.66 -19.75 -1.70
C GLY A 87 -14.99 -19.35 -1.06
N LYS A 88 -15.57 -20.20 -0.19
CA LYS A 88 -16.85 -19.93 0.51
C LYS A 88 -16.87 -18.59 1.28
N ASP A 89 -15.70 -18.05 1.60
CA ASP A 89 -15.48 -16.78 2.29
C ASP A 89 -15.82 -15.53 1.43
N GLU A 90 -15.81 -15.66 0.10
CA GLU A 90 -16.21 -14.59 -0.85
C GLU A 90 -17.67 -14.15 -0.65
N ARG A 91 -18.56 -15.09 -0.26
CA ARG A 91 -19.99 -14.82 -0.03
C ARG A 91 -20.24 -13.99 1.23
N ALA A 92 -19.38 -14.09 2.24
CA ALA A 92 -19.51 -13.31 3.47
C ALA A 92 -19.16 -11.84 3.23
N LEU A 93 -18.12 -11.57 2.44
CA LEU A 93 -17.69 -10.20 2.09
C LEU A 93 -18.62 -9.54 1.05
N ARG A 94 -19.18 -10.31 0.10
CA ARG A 94 -20.08 -9.79 -0.95
C ARG A 94 -21.41 -9.20 -0.43
N ARG A 95 -21.91 -9.62 0.74
CA ARG A 95 -23.11 -9.00 1.35
C ARG A 95 -22.90 -7.53 1.76
N GLY A 96 -21.65 -7.09 1.94
CA GLY A 96 -21.32 -5.69 2.23
C GLY A 96 -20.97 -4.85 0.98
N SER A 97 -20.63 -5.48 -0.15
CA SER A 97 -20.07 -4.80 -1.32
C SER A 97 -21.12 -4.15 -2.23
N HIS A 98 -22.36 -4.66 -2.27
CA HIS A 98 -23.38 -4.13 -3.18
C HIS A 98 -23.91 -2.73 -2.77
N VAL A 99 -23.49 -2.22 -1.61
CA VAL A 99 -23.76 -0.84 -1.18
C VAL A 99 -22.76 0.18 -1.78
N ARG A 100 -21.68 -0.28 -2.42
CA ARG A 100 -20.66 0.63 -2.99
C ARG A 100 -20.97 1.15 -4.39
N ASP A 101 -21.93 0.56 -5.10
CA ASP A 101 -22.29 0.92 -6.48
C ASP A 101 -23.17 2.18 -6.60
N ARG A 102 -23.30 2.97 -5.53
CA ARG A 102 -24.04 4.26 -5.51
C ARG A 102 -23.18 5.49 -5.22
N ARG A 103 -21.84 5.39 -5.19
CA ARG A 103 -20.96 6.50 -4.77
C ARG A 103 -20.16 7.14 -5.92
N ASP A 104 -20.83 7.45 -7.02
CA ASP A 104 -20.27 8.32 -8.06
C ASP A 104 -20.26 9.81 -7.66
N GLY A 105 -20.71 10.15 -6.43
CA GLY A 105 -20.84 11.55 -5.96
C GLY A 105 -19.91 11.98 -4.81
N ARG A 106 -18.88 11.21 -4.43
CA ARG A 106 -18.09 11.50 -3.20
C ARG A 106 -16.57 11.37 -3.30
N LEU A 107 -16.00 11.50 -4.50
CA LEU A 107 -14.54 11.54 -4.71
C LEU A 107 -13.82 12.72 -4.01
N GLY A 108 -14.55 13.67 -3.40
CA GLY A 108 -13.98 14.85 -2.74
C GLY A 108 -13.46 14.64 -1.30
N ALA A 109 -13.85 13.59 -0.57
CA ALA A 109 -13.55 13.49 0.87
C ALA A 109 -12.38 12.55 1.22
N ALA A 110 -12.19 11.45 0.48
CA ALA A 110 -11.13 10.46 0.76
C ALA A 110 -9.72 10.92 0.32
N GLY A 111 -9.63 11.90 -0.59
CA GLY A 111 -8.36 12.44 -1.06
C GLY A 111 -7.58 13.23 0.00
N SER A 112 -8.25 13.77 1.02
CA SER A 112 -7.63 14.65 2.02
C SER A 112 -6.63 13.93 2.93
N GLY A 113 -6.88 12.67 3.26
CA GLY A 113 -5.99 11.87 4.10
C GLY A 113 -4.72 11.46 3.36
N ALA A 114 -4.86 10.95 2.13
CA ALA A 114 -3.72 10.61 1.28
C ALA A 114 -2.86 11.85 0.97
N ARG A 115 -3.50 13.00 0.72
CA ARG A 115 -2.82 14.26 0.48
C ARG A 115 -2.00 14.71 1.70
N LYS A 116 -2.55 14.63 2.92
CA LYS A 116 -1.83 14.93 4.15
C LYS A 116 -0.64 14.00 4.38
N ILE A 117 -0.77 12.71 4.08
CA ILE A 117 0.33 11.73 4.20
C ILE A 117 1.45 12.06 3.21
N ILE A 118 1.08 12.41 1.96
CA ILE A 118 2.05 12.80 0.93
C ILE A 118 2.74 14.13 1.30
N GLU A 119 1.97 15.13 1.76
CA GLU A 119 2.52 16.43 2.21
C GLU A 119 3.45 16.24 3.42
N SER A 120 3.04 15.45 4.41
CA SER A 120 3.88 15.14 5.59
C SER A 120 5.15 14.37 5.20
N GLY A 121 5.04 13.46 4.22
CA GLY A 121 6.17 12.71 3.68
C GLY A 121 7.16 13.60 2.94
N LEU A 122 6.67 14.56 2.14
CA LEU A 122 7.48 15.57 1.45
C LEU A 122 8.20 16.49 2.45
N GLU A 123 7.49 16.98 3.48
CA GLU A 123 8.10 17.81 4.53
C GLU A 123 9.20 17.07 5.30
N LEU A 124 9.06 15.76 5.51
CA LEU A 124 10.07 14.94 6.17
C LEU A 124 11.33 14.79 5.30
N THR A 125 11.18 14.59 3.99
CA THR A 125 12.31 14.52 3.06
C THR A 125 13.06 15.84 2.97
N ASP A 126 12.36 16.98 2.91
CA ASP A 126 13.00 18.30 2.87
C ASP A 126 13.81 18.59 4.14
N ARG A 127 13.36 18.12 5.31
CA ARG A 127 14.10 18.24 6.58
C ARG A 127 15.34 17.37 6.64
N ILE A 128 15.34 16.21 5.99
CA ILE A 128 16.50 15.31 5.92
C ILE A 128 17.56 15.86 4.96
N GLU A 129 17.15 16.51 3.87
CA GLU A 129 18.07 17.08 2.88
C GLU A 129 18.73 18.40 3.38
N ALA A 130 18.12 19.08 4.33
CA ALA A 130 18.61 20.33 4.94
C ALA A 130 19.53 20.14 6.17
N ALA A 131 19.77 18.90 6.60
CA ALA A 131 20.57 18.55 7.78
C ALA A 131 21.89 17.87 7.40
#